data_AF-A0A838FPP5-F1
#
_entry.id   AF-A0A838FPP5-F1
#
_cell.length_a   1.000
_cell.length_b   1.000
_cell.length_c   1.000
_cell.angle_alpha   90.00
_cell.angle_beta   90.00
_cell.angle_gamma   90.00
#
_symmetry.space_group_name_H-M   'P 1'
#
loop_
_entity.id
_entity.type
_entity.pdbx_description
1 polymer ?
#
loop_
_entity_poly.entity_id
_entity_poly.type
_entity_poly.pdbx_seq_one_letter_code
_entity_poly.pdbx_strand_id
1 'polypeptide(L)'
;SDGPWREVVGIVADVRQNDFAAEPKMQMYLNYEQVISLAPNALVVRTKVAPLSLGTAVRNAVWSIDKDQPVSDIRSMEEIVSTAVARQRFSTMLLGVFAVLALVLAAVGIYGVMSYTVAQRTREIGIRIALGAQRSDVLKMTVQQGLKLVGIGVVIGAVAALVLTRVMESLLYGVSATDPTTFATISAVLIGVAALASFIPALRATRIDPMVALRYQ
;
A
#
# COMPACT_ATOMS: atom_id res chain seq x y z
N SER A 1 14.94 46.12 2.61
CA SER A 1 15.51 45.19 3.60
C SER A 1 16.97 44.98 3.23
N ASP A 2 17.87 45.72 3.86
CA ASP A 2 19.30 45.72 3.53
C ASP A 2 20.01 44.55 4.24
N GLY A 3 19.81 43.35 3.70
CA GLY A 3 20.67 42.22 4.04
C GLY A 3 22.04 42.38 3.36
N PRO A 4 23.12 41.79 3.92
CA PRO A 4 24.41 41.79 3.26
C PRO A 4 24.31 41.13 1.87
N TRP A 5 24.96 41.73 0.87
CA TRP A 5 25.05 41.16 -0.47
C TRP A 5 25.75 39.79 -0.43
N ARG A 6 25.24 38.82 -1.20
CA ARG A 6 25.79 37.45 -1.28
C ARG A 6 25.99 37.04 -2.73
N GLU A 7 27.13 36.43 -3.01
CA GLU A 7 27.47 35.90 -4.32
C GLU A 7 27.11 34.41 -4.41
N VAL A 8 26.49 34.00 -5.52
CA VAL A 8 26.17 32.59 -5.79
C VAL A 8 27.40 31.93 -6.40
N VAL A 9 28.09 31.10 -5.60
CA VAL A 9 29.31 30.39 -6.03
C VAL A 9 29.04 29.02 -6.67
N GLY A 10 27.81 28.53 -6.60
CA GLY A 10 27.45 27.23 -7.14
C GLY A 10 25.97 26.89 -6.94
N ILE A 11 25.51 25.91 -7.71
CA ILE A 11 24.14 25.37 -7.66
C ILE A 11 24.26 23.86 -7.48
N VAL A 12 23.50 23.30 -6.55
CA VAL A 12 23.44 21.86 -6.28
C VAL A 12 22.09 21.31 -6.73
N ALA A 13 22.03 19.98 -6.92
CA ALA A 13 20.78 19.31 -7.22
C ALA A 13 19.79 19.43 -6.05
N ASP A 14 18.50 19.38 -6.37
CA ASP A 14 17.43 19.51 -5.39
C ASP A 14 17.50 18.45 -4.29
N VAL A 15 17.31 18.88 -3.04
CA VAL A 15 17.30 18.00 -1.86
C VAL A 15 15.94 18.06 -1.17
N ARG A 16 15.34 16.89 -0.93
CA ARG A 16 14.10 16.76 -0.16
C ARG A 16 14.41 16.59 1.33
N GLN A 17 14.41 17.71 2.05
CA GLN A 17 14.93 17.76 3.43
C GLN A 17 13.87 17.43 4.52
N ASN A 18 12.62 17.85 4.32
CA ASN A 18 11.59 17.78 5.37
C ASN A 18 10.46 16.78 5.07
N ASP A 19 10.21 16.52 3.80
CA ASP A 19 9.20 15.56 3.33
C ASP A 19 9.69 14.98 2.01
N PHE A 20 9.70 13.65 1.91
CA PHE A 20 10.13 12.93 0.70
C PHE A 20 9.14 13.08 -0.46
N ALA A 21 7.89 13.45 -0.18
CA ALA A 21 6.82 13.62 -1.16
C ALA A 21 6.59 15.08 -1.57
N ALA A 22 7.05 16.05 -0.78
CA ALA A 22 6.89 17.46 -1.10
C ALA A 22 7.90 17.92 -2.16
N GLU A 23 7.53 18.96 -2.92
CA GLU A 23 8.49 19.64 -3.80
C GLU A 23 9.66 20.21 -2.98
N PRO A 24 10.89 20.15 -3.54
CA PRO A 24 12.04 20.82 -2.97
C PRO A 24 11.72 22.30 -2.75
N LYS A 25 11.75 22.73 -1.50
CA LYS A 25 11.61 24.15 -1.17
C LYS A 25 12.93 24.86 -1.45
N MET A 26 12.85 26.16 -1.75
CA MET A 26 14.03 27.00 -1.93
C MET A 26 14.96 26.86 -0.71
N GLN A 27 16.19 26.43 -0.98
CA GLN A 27 17.23 26.26 0.03
C GLN A 27 18.50 26.96 -0.43
N MET A 28 19.24 27.47 0.55
CA MET A 28 20.52 28.12 0.34
C MET A 28 21.50 27.55 1.36
N TYR A 29 22.63 27.06 0.87
CA TYR A 29 23.73 26.62 1.71
C TYR A 29 24.66 27.82 1.93
N LEU A 30 24.98 28.09 3.19
CA LEU A 30 25.85 29.18 3.60
C LEU A 30 26.99 28.59 4.44
N ASN A 31 28.15 29.22 4.38
CA ASN A 31 29.21 28.90 5.33
C ASN A 31 28.74 29.34 6.74
N TYR A 32 28.91 28.48 7.74
CA TYR A 32 28.51 28.78 9.12
C TYR A 32 29.20 30.05 9.65
N GLU A 33 30.41 30.38 9.17
CA GLU A 33 31.13 31.60 9.54
C GLU A 33 30.44 32.88 9.06
N GLN A 34 29.65 32.81 7.98
CA GLN A 34 28.94 33.94 7.40
C GLN A 34 27.58 34.21 8.07
N VAL A 35 27.15 33.32 8.97
CA VAL A 35 25.81 33.34 9.58
C VAL A 35 25.91 33.28 11.09
N ILE A 36 26.46 34.34 11.68
CA ILE A 36 26.69 34.47 13.13
C ILE A 36 25.38 34.37 13.94
N SER A 37 24.24 34.73 13.34
CA SER A 37 22.93 34.68 13.99
C SER A 37 22.33 33.27 14.10
N LEU A 38 22.87 32.27 13.40
CA LEU A 38 22.39 30.89 13.42
C LEU A 38 23.53 29.98 13.89
N ALA A 39 23.52 29.66 15.19
CA ALA A 39 24.47 28.68 15.72
C ALA A 39 24.18 27.29 15.12
N PRO A 40 25.21 26.57 14.62
CA PRO A 40 25.05 25.18 14.22
C PRO A 40 24.54 24.36 15.40
N ASN A 41 23.38 23.72 15.25
CA ASN A 41 22.74 22.92 16.30
C ASN A 41 23.02 21.41 16.17
N ALA A 42 23.77 21.00 15.14
CA ALA A 42 24.09 19.61 14.88
C ALA A 42 25.46 19.47 14.21
N LEU A 43 26.19 18.43 14.60
CA LEU A 43 27.44 18.00 13.96
C LEU A 43 27.16 16.72 13.17
N VAL A 44 27.44 16.74 11.87
CA VAL A 44 27.28 15.56 11.00
C VAL A 44 28.64 14.93 10.74
N VAL A 45 28.79 13.66 11.10
CA VAL A 45 30.04 12.90 10.90
C VAL A 45 29.81 11.79 9.89
N ARG A 46 30.57 11.79 8.80
CA ARG A 46 30.57 10.71 7.82
C ARG A 46 31.63 9.68 8.17
N THR A 47 31.24 8.40 8.26
CA THR A 47 32.15 7.30 8.60
C THR A 47 31.91 6.08 7.72
N LYS A 48 32.91 5.19 7.64
CA LYS A 48 32.84 3.87 6.98
C LYS A 48 32.60 2.72 7.96
N VAL A 49 32.78 2.95 9.26
CA VAL A 49 32.49 1.95 10.32
C VAL A 49 31.06 2.10 10.83
N ALA A 50 30.62 1.18 11.69
CA ALA A 50 29.30 1.26 12.33
C ALA A 50 29.10 2.66 12.97
N PRO A 51 28.12 3.48 12.54
CA PRO A 51 28.03 4.89 12.91
C PRO A 51 28.02 5.15 14.43
N LEU A 52 27.28 4.34 15.17
CA LEU A 52 27.16 4.48 16.62
C LEU A 52 28.42 4.07 17.39
N SER A 53 29.33 3.30 16.77
CA SER A 53 30.61 2.93 17.41
C SER A 53 31.53 4.13 17.62
N LEU A 54 31.37 5.20 16.84
CA LEU A 54 32.12 6.45 16.99
C LEU A 54 31.50 7.43 18.00
N GLY A 55 30.31 7.15 18.53
CA GLY A 55 29.59 8.10 19.38
C GLY A 55 30.39 8.55 20.60
N THR A 56 31.00 7.60 21.33
CA THR A 56 31.85 7.91 22.50
C THR A 56 33.13 8.64 22.09
N ALA A 57 33.76 8.25 20.99
CA ALA A 57 35.00 8.89 20.52
C ALA A 57 34.76 10.35 20.12
N VAL A 58 33.68 10.63 19.38
CA VAL A 58 33.29 11.98 18.98
C VAL A 58 32.92 12.82 20.20
N ARG A 59 32.13 12.27 21.15
CA ARG A 59 31.80 12.94 22.41
C ARG A 59 33.04 13.36 23.19
N ASN A 60 33.99 12.43 23.34
CA ASN A 60 35.24 12.71 24.06
C ASN A 60 36.10 13.76 23.34
N ALA A 61 36.11 13.77 22.01
CA ALA A 61 36.79 14.80 21.23
C ALA A 61 36.17 16.20 21.46
N VAL A 62 34.84 16.30 21.49
CA VAL A 62 34.14 17.55 21.83
C VAL A 62 34.51 18.01 23.25
N TRP A 63 34.43 17.11 24.22
CA TRP A 63 34.76 17.42 25.62
C TRP A 63 36.24 17.70 25.90
N SER A 64 37.13 17.35 24.98
CA SER A 64 38.54 17.76 25.07
C SER A 64 38.74 19.26 24.81
N ILE A 65 37.81 19.87 24.06
CA ILE A 65 37.80 21.31 23.73
C ILE A 65 36.94 22.07 24.74
N ASP A 66 35.71 21.60 24.97
CA ASP A 66 34.75 22.20 25.89
C ASP A 66 33.98 21.11 26.65
N LYS A 67 34.22 21.01 27.96
CA LYS A 67 33.59 20.00 28.83
C LYS A 67 32.13 20.29 29.13
N ASP A 68 31.71 21.54 29.07
CA ASP A 68 30.35 21.96 29.41
C ASP A 68 29.41 21.84 28.19
N GLN A 69 29.96 21.59 27.00
CA GLN A 69 29.18 21.39 25.78
C GLN A 69 28.30 20.12 25.88
N PRO A 70 26.96 20.27 25.80
CA PRO A 70 26.07 19.13 25.76
C PRO A 70 26.21 18.37 24.43
N VAL A 71 26.53 17.08 24.52
CA VAL A 71 26.48 16.15 23.39
C VAL A 71 25.34 15.16 23.64
N SER A 72 24.16 15.49 23.13
CA SER A 72 22.95 14.65 23.19
C SER A 72 22.59 14.10 21.80
N ASP A 73 21.62 13.18 21.76
CA ASP A 73 20.97 12.73 20.52
C ASP A 73 21.91 12.21 19.42
N ILE A 74 22.94 11.45 19.81
CA ILE A 74 23.80 10.73 18.88
C ILE A 74 22.96 9.66 18.18
N ARG A 75 22.53 9.95 16.96
CA ARG A 75 21.71 9.07 16.12
C ARG A 75 22.40 8.78 14.80
N SER A 76 22.16 7.59 14.28
CA SER A 76 22.58 7.27 12.92
C SER A 76 21.65 7.94 11.90
N MET A 77 22.14 8.20 10.69
CA MET A 77 21.28 8.72 9.62
C MET A 77 20.15 7.74 9.27
N GLU A 78 20.39 6.44 9.42
CA GLU A 78 19.38 5.39 9.25
C GLU A 78 18.22 5.53 10.25
N GLU A 79 18.53 5.80 11.52
CA GLU A 79 17.53 6.02 12.56
C GLU A 79 16.69 7.28 12.30
N ILE A 80 17.34 8.37 11.88
CA ILE A 80 16.68 9.63 11.51
C ILE A 80 15.69 9.38 10.36
N VAL A 81 16.14 8.70 9.29
CA VAL A 81 15.28 8.34 8.15
C VAL A 81 14.15 7.40 8.58
N SER A 82 14.44 6.41 9.42
CA SER A 82 13.43 5.45 9.89
C SER A 82 12.29 6.12 10.66
N THR A 83 12.61 7.13 11.48
CA THR A 83 11.64 7.89 12.27
C THR A 83 10.82 8.81 11.37
N ALA A 84 11.45 9.45 10.38
CA ALA A 84 10.76 10.28 9.40
C ALA A 84 9.71 9.48 8.59
N VAL A 85 9.97 8.21 8.30
CA VAL A 85 9.07 7.34 7.51
C VAL A 85 8.12 6.52 8.40
N ALA A 86 8.29 6.54 9.73
CA ALA A 86 7.50 5.71 10.65
C ALA A 86 5.99 5.97 10.57
N ARG A 87 5.57 7.25 10.50
CA ARG A 87 4.17 7.64 10.38
C ARG A 87 3.53 7.09 9.10
N GLN A 88 4.25 7.20 7.98
CA GLN A 88 3.79 6.67 6.70
C GLN A 88 3.65 5.15 6.75
N ARG A 89 4.63 4.42 7.31
CA ARG A 89 4.56 2.97 7.49
C ARG A 89 3.36 2.54 8.32
N PHE A 90 3.06 3.25 9.41
CA PHE A 90 1.91 2.95 10.26
C PHE A 90 0.59 3.10 9.47
N SER A 91 0.43 4.21 8.74
CA SER A 91 -0.75 4.42 7.88
C SER A 91 -0.86 3.34 6.79
N THR A 92 0.23 2.99 6.12
CA THR A 92 0.25 1.91 5.12
C THR A 92 -0.11 0.56 5.73
N MET A 93 0.39 0.25 6.93
CA MET A 93 0.06 -0.99 7.62
C MET A 93 -1.43 -1.06 7.97
N LEU A 94 -2.01 0.03 8.49
CA LEU A 94 -3.44 0.09 8.82
C LEU A 94 -4.32 -0.06 7.58
N LEU A 95 -3.99 0.65 6.49
CA LEU A 95 -4.66 0.49 5.19
C LEU A 95 -4.54 -0.95 4.67
N GLY A 96 -3.38 -1.59 4.84
CA GLY A 96 -3.17 -3.00 4.51
C GLY A 96 -4.10 -3.92 5.29
N VAL A 97 -4.25 -3.71 6.60
CA VAL A 97 -5.19 -4.49 7.43
C VAL A 97 -6.64 -4.29 6.96
N PHE A 98 -7.06 -3.05 6.71
CA PHE A 98 -8.41 -2.79 6.18
C PHE A 98 -8.64 -3.39 4.81
N ALA A 99 -7.64 -3.36 3.92
CA ALA A 99 -7.71 -4.00 2.61
C ALA A 99 -7.90 -5.52 2.73
N VAL A 100 -7.16 -6.18 3.63
CA VAL A 100 -7.33 -7.61 3.90
C VAL A 100 -8.72 -7.92 4.45
N LEU A 101 -9.21 -7.13 5.40
CA LEU A 101 -10.56 -7.32 5.96
C LEU A 101 -11.65 -7.13 4.90
N ALA A 102 -11.54 -6.08 4.08
CA ALA A 102 -12.46 -5.84 2.98
C ALA A 102 -12.45 -6.99 1.96
N LEU A 103 -11.27 -7.54 1.66
CA LEU A 103 -11.11 -8.69 0.77
C LEU A 103 -11.79 -9.95 1.33
N VAL A 104 -11.62 -10.23 2.62
CA VAL A 104 -12.31 -11.33 3.31
C VAL A 104 -13.82 -11.13 3.27
N LEU A 105 -14.30 -9.93 3.58
CA LEU A 105 -15.73 -9.61 3.56
C LEU A 105 -16.32 -9.79 2.15
N ALA A 106 -15.60 -9.33 1.12
CA ALA A 106 -15.99 -9.53 -0.27
C ALA A 106 -16.05 -11.02 -0.64
N ALA A 107 -15.05 -11.81 -0.24
CA ALA A 107 -15.03 -13.26 -0.48
C ALA A 107 -16.22 -13.97 0.18
N VAL A 108 -16.54 -13.61 1.43
CA VAL A 108 -17.72 -14.14 2.15
C VAL A 108 -19.02 -13.74 1.45
N GLY A 109 -19.13 -12.49 0.99
CA GLY A 109 -20.29 -12.01 0.24
C GLY A 109 -20.49 -12.76 -1.08
N ILE A 110 -19.43 -12.94 -1.87
CA ILE A 110 -19.44 -13.73 -3.11
C ILE A 110 -19.87 -15.17 -2.82
N TYR A 111 -19.29 -15.79 -1.79
CA TYR A 111 -19.66 -17.15 -1.38
C TYR A 111 -21.15 -17.24 -1.02
N GLY A 112 -21.67 -16.29 -0.24
CA GLY A 112 -23.07 -16.25 0.17
C GLY A 112 -24.03 -16.11 -1.01
N VAL A 113 -23.79 -15.15 -1.90
CA VAL A 113 -24.60 -14.92 -3.11
C VAL A 113 -24.55 -16.14 -4.03
N MET A 114 -23.36 -16.72 -4.24
CA MET A 114 -23.20 -17.91 -5.09
C MET A 114 -23.86 -19.14 -4.49
N SER A 115 -23.69 -19.38 -3.18
CA SER A 115 -24.35 -20.49 -2.48
C SER A 115 -25.88 -20.36 -2.54
N TYR A 116 -26.41 -19.15 -2.39
CA TYR A 116 -27.84 -18.89 -2.52
C TYR A 116 -28.35 -19.13 -3.96
N THR A 117 -27.61 -18.65 -4.96
CA THR A 117 -27.96 -18.83 -6.38
C THR A 117 -27.95 -20.31 -6.78
N VAL A 118 -26.95 -21.06 -6.31
CA VAL A 118 -26.88 -22.51 -6.51
C VAL A 118 -28.07 -23.21 -5.85
N ALA A 119 -28.40 -22.85 -4.60
CA ALA A 119 -29.53 -23.43 -3.87
C ALA A 119 -30.86 -23.23 -4.61
N GLN A 120 -31.14 -22.01 -5.10
CA GLN A 120 -32.35 -21.74 -5.91
C GLN A 120 -32.38 -22.54 -7.22
N ARG A 121 -31.23 -22.76 -7.86
CA ARG A 121 -31.13 -23.47 -9.15
C ARG A 121 -30.92 -24.97 -9.04
N THR A 122 -30.95 -25.53 -7.83
CA THR A 122 -30.73 -26.96 -7.58
C THR A 122 -31.63 -27.86 -8.42
N ARG A 123 -32.90 -27.47 -8.61
CA ARG A 123 -33.87 -28.25 -9.40
C ARG A 123 -33.53 -28.28 -10.89
N GLU A 124 -33.16 -27.14 -11.49
CA GLU A 124 -32.73 -27.06 -12.88
C GLU A 124 -31.42 -27.81 -13.13
N ILE A 125 -30.47 -27.68 -12.18
CA ILE A 125 -29.19 -28.37 -12.21
C ILE A 125 -29.40 -29.89 -12.13
N GLY A 126 -30.27 -30.35 -11.23
CA GLY A 126 -30.65 -31.77 -11.10
C GLY A 126 -31.29 -32.33 -12.36
N ILE A 127 -32.20 -31.58 -13.00
CA ILE A 127 -32.83 -31.98 -14.27
C ILE A 127 -31.79 -32.09 -15.39
N ARG A 128 -30.87 -31.12 -15.53
CA ARG A 128 -29.79 -31.18 -16.53
C ARG A 128 -28.87 -32.39 -16.33
N ILE A 129 -28.47 -32.66 -15.09
CA ILE A 129 -27.62 -33.81 -14.77
C ILE A 129 -28.35 -35.12 -15.08
N ALA A 130 -29.65 -35.21 -14.76
CA ALA A 130 -30.48 -36.38 -15.09
C ALA A 130 -30.64 -36.59 -16.61
N LEU A 131 -30.61 -35.51 -17.40
CA LEU A 131 -30.60 -35.54 -18.87
C LEU A 131 -29.21 -35.79 -19.48
N GLY A 132 -28.18 -36.05 -18.65
CA GLY A 132 -26.83 -36.41 -19.10
C GLY A 132 -25.83 -35.26 -19.19
N ALA A 133 -26.15 -34.07 -18.67
CA ALA A 133 -25.21 -32.95 -18.64
C ALA A 133 -23.99 -33.27 -17.76
N GLN A 134 -22.80 -32.92 -18.25
CA GLN A 134 -21.56 -33.20 -17.54
C GLN A 134 -21.42 -32.25 -16.35
N ARG A 135 -20.96 -32.76 -15.19
CA ARG A 135 -20.75 -31.95 -13.96
C ARG A 135 -19.83 -30.75 -14.19
N SER A 136 -18.93 -30.84 -15.17
CA SER A 136 -18.06 -29.76 -15.64
C SER A 136 -18.81 -28.56 -16.22
N ASP A 137 -19.95 -28.77 -16.89
CA ASP A 137 -20.73 -27.70 -17.49
C ASP A 137 -21.44 -26.85 -16.43
N VAL A 138 -21.95 -27.52 -15.39
CA VAL A 138 -22.56 -26.86 -14.22
C VAL A 138 -21.50 -26.06 -13.44
N LEU A 139 -20.31 -26.65 -13.26
CA LEU A 139 -19.18 -25.98 -12.60
C LEU A 139 -18.76 -24.73 -13.38
N LYS A 140 -18.56 -24.86 -14.69
CA LYS A 140 -18.12 -23.76 -15.58
C LYS A 140 -19.15 -22.63 -15.62
N MET A 141 -20.43 -22.95 -15.72
CA MET A 141 -21.51 -21.95 -15.74
C MET A 141 -21.57 -21.16 -14.44
N THR A 142 -21.45 -21.86 -13.30
CA THR A 142 -21.49 -21.25 -11.96
C THR A 142 -20.27 -20.35 -11.73
N VAL A 143 -19.07 -20.82 -12.08
CA VAL A 143 -17.83 -20.04 -11.96
C VAL A 143 -17.83 -18.84 -12.90
N GLN A 144 -18.31 -18.97 -14.15
CA GLN A 144 -18.46 -17.84 -15.08
C GLN A 144 -19.40 -16.76 -14.54
N GLN A 145 -20.49 -17.16 -13.90
CA GLN A 145 -21.45 -16.21 -13.33
C GLN A 145 -20.82 -15.40 -12.19
N GLY A 146 -20.04 -16.05 -11.32
CA GLY A 146 -19.26 -15.38 -10.27
C GLY A 146 -18.17 -14.45 -10.85
N LEU A 147 -17.41 -14.94 -11.83
CA LEU A 147 -16.37 -14.15 -12.52
C LEU A 147 -16.94 -12.92 -13.23
N LYS A 148 -18.13 -13.02 -13.84
CA LYS A 148 -18.78 -11.89 -14.50
C LYS A 148 -19.15 -10.79 -13.50
N LEU A 149 -19.71 -11.16 -12.35
CA LEU A 149 -20.07 -10.21 -11.29
C LEU A 149 -18.82 -9.48 -10.77
N VAL A 150 -17.73 -10.24 -10.57
CA VAL A 150 -16.45 -9.70 -10.12
C VAL A 150 -15.80 -8.82 -11.18
N GLY A 151 -15.83 -9.24 -12.44
CA GLY A 151 -15.31 -8.43 -13.55
C GLY A 151 -15.97 -7.06 -13.63
N ILE A 152 -17.30 -7.00 -13.47
CA ILE A 152 -18.03 -5.73 -13.41
C ILE A 152 -17.58 -4.91 -12.18
N GLY A 153 -17.48 -5.53 -11.01
CA GLY A 153 -17.00 -4.88 -9.80
C GLY A 153 -15.58 -4.33 -9.92
N VAL A 154 -14.67 -5.07 -10.56
CA VAL A 154 -13.28 -4.65 -10.81
C VAL A 154 -13.24 -3.45 -11.75
N VAL A 155 -14.02 -3.45 -12.84
CA VAL A 155 -14.10 -2.32 -13.76
C VAL A 155 -14.63 -1.08 -13.06
N ILE A 156 -15.74 -1.20 -12.32
CA ILE A 156 -16.33 -0.08 -11.56
C ILE A 156 -15.33 0.44 -10.52
N GLY A 157 -14.71 -0.46 -9.76
CA GLY A 157 -13.72 -0.13 -8.74
C GLY A 157 -12.49 0.56 -9.32
N ALA A 158 -11.97 0.08 -10.46
CA ALA A 158 -10.85 0.70 -11.15
C ALA A 158 -11.18 2.11 -11.63
N VAL A 159 -12.35 2.32 -12.24
CA VAL A 159 -12.81 3.66 -12.66
C VAL A 159 -12.96 4.58 -11.44
N ALA A 160 -13.60 4.12 -10.37
CA ALA A 160 -13.76 4.89 -9.14
C ALA A 160 -12.41 5.25 -8.51
N ALA A 161 -11.47 4.31 -8.46
CA ALA A 161 -10.12 4.53 -7.96
C ALA A 161 -9.36 5.56 -8.80
N LEU A 162 -9.45 5.50 -10.14
CA LEU A 162 -8.83 6.49 -11.03
C LEU A 162 -9.39 7.89 -10.80
N VAL A 163 -10.72 8.02 -10.71
CA VAL A 163 -11.38 9.30 -10.46
C VAL A 163 -10.98 9.86 -9.10
N LEU A 164 -11.05 9.04 -8.04
CA LEU A 164 -10.71 9.47 -6.70
C LEU A 164 -9.23 9.87 -6.58
N THR A 165 -8.33 9.13 -7.23
CA THR A 165 -6.90 9.44 -7.21
C THR A 165 -6.64 10.79 -7.90
N ARG A 166 -7.30 11.08 -9.02
CA ARG A 166 -7.22 12.41 -9.67
C ARG A 166 -7.74 13.54 -8.78
N VAL A 167 -8.82 13.31 -8.04
CA VAL A 167 -9.33 14.29 -7.06
C VAL A 167 -8.31 14.48 -5.94
N MET A 168 -7.68 13.41 -5.45
CA MET A 168 -6.64 13.51 -4.43
C MET A 168 -5.38 14.22 -4.92
N GLU A 169 -4.94 14.00 -6.16
CA GLU A 169 -3.84 14.77 -6.79
C GLU A 169 -4.13 16.28 -6.78
N SER A 170 -5.38 16.68 -7.00
CA SER A 170 -5.76 18.10 -6.98
C SER A 170 -5.75 18.73 -5.57
N LEU A 171 -5.75 17.90 -4.52
CA LEU A 171 -5.82 18.33 -3.12
C LEU A 171 -4.51 18.14 -2.36
N LEU A 172 -3.67 17.18 -2.77
CA LEU A 172 -2.43 16.77 -2.10
C LEU A 172 -1.26 16.72 -3.09
N TYR A 173 -0.23 17.54 -2.84
CA TYR A 173 1.03 17.49 -3.59
C TYR A 173 1.73 16.14 -3.40
N GLY A 174 2.25 15.57 -4.49
CA GLY A 174 3.11 14.37 -4.46
C GLY A 174 2.39 13.03 -4.53
N VAL A 175 1.07 12.99 -4.73
CA VAL A 175 0.38 11.74 -5.12
C VAL A 175 0.69 11.51 -6.60
N SER A 176 1.55 10.56 -6.94
CA SER A 176 1.71 10.15 -8.34
C SER A 176 0.60 9.15 -8.65
N ALA A 177 -0.44 9.61 -9.33
CA ALA A 177 -1.56 8.75 -9.69
C ALA A 177 -1.14 7.76 -10.77
N THR A 178 -1.60 6.53 -10.60
CA THR A 178 -1.66 5.50 -11.64
C THR A 178 -0.34 4.83 -11.96
N ASP A 179 0.15 4.02 -11.02
CA ASP A 179 1.06 2.92 -11.37
C ASP A 179 0.24 1.77 -12.00
N PRO A 180 0.37 1.50 -13.31
CA PRO A 180 -0.39 0.45 -13.97
C PRO A 180 -0.08 -0.94 -13.40
N THR A 181 1.12 -1.13 -12.86
CA THR A 181 1.52 -2.42 -12.27
C THR A 181 0.76 -2.69 -10.99
N THR A 182 0.55 -1.67 -10.16
CA THR A 182 -0.28 -1.77 -8.94
C THR A 182 -1.74 -2.11 -9.30
N PHE A 183 -2.34 -1.43 -10.28
CA PHE A 183 -3.72 -1.73 -10.72
C PHE A 183 -3.87 -3.14 -11.30
N ALA A 184 -2.91 -3.58 -12.12
CA ALA A 184 -2.90 -4.92 -12.69
C ALA A 184 -2.77 -5.98 -11.59
N THR A 185 -1.88 -5.78 -10.63
CA THR A 185 -1.65 -6.70 -9.50
C THR A 185 -2.89 -6.82 -8.62
N ILE A 186 -3.51 -5.70 -8.24
CA ILE A 186 -4.73 -5.70 -7.43
C ILE A 186 -5.88 -6.39 -8.16
N SER A 187 -6.04 -6.10 -9.46
CA SER A 187 -7.08 -6.73 -10.29
C SER A 187 -6.88 -8.25 -10.38
N ALA A 188 -5.64 -8.72 -10.59
CA ALA A 188 -5.31 -10.13 -10.60
C ALA A 188 -5.61 -10.82 -9.26
N VAL A 189 -5.26 -10.18 -8.14
CA VAL A 189 -5.57 -10.68 -6.79
C VAL A 189 -7.07 -10.80 -6.57
N LEU A 190 -7.85 -9.76 -6.91
CA LEU A 190 -9.31 -9.76 -6.77
C LEU A 190 -9.97 -10.87 -7.60
N ILE A 191 -9.52 -11.06 -8.85
CA ILE A 191 -9.99 -12.14 -9.71
C ILE A 191 -9.64 -13.51 -9.12
N GLY A 192 -8.43 -13.68 -8.60
CA GLY A 192 -7.99 -14.91 -7.94
C GLY A 192 -8.83 -15.26 -6.71
N VAL A 193 -9.08 -14.28 -5.84
CA VAL A 193 -9.93 -14.46 -4.65
C VAL A 193 -11.36 -14.79 -5.02
N ALA A 194 -11.92 -14.11 -6.02
CA ALA A 194 -13.25 -14.40 -6.54
C ALA A 194 -13.36 -15.82 -7.13
N ALA A 195 -12.36 -16.25 -7.90
CA ALA A 195 -12.31 -17.60 -8.44
C ALA A 195 -12.31 -18.63 -7.30
N LEU A 196 -11.47 -18.45 -6.27
CA LEU A 196 -11.43 -19.33 -5.11
C LEU A 196 -12.75 -19.34 -4.32
N ALA A 197 -13.33 -18.16 -4.05
CA ALA A 197 -14.57 -18.02 -3.30
C ALA A 197 -15.77 -18.63 -4.03
N SER A 198 -15.82 -18.54 -5.36
CA SER A 198 -16.88 -19.13 -6.19
C SER A 198 -16.69 -20.62 -6.48
N PHE A 199 -15.46 -21.14 -6.39
CA PHE A 199 -15.15 -22.54 -6.67
C PHE A 199 -15.78 -23.51 -5.65
N ILE A 200 -15.79 -23.15 -4.36
CA ILE A 200 -16.36 -23.98 -3.30
C ILE A 200 -17.88 -24.22 -3.48
N PRO A 201 -18.74 -23.19 -3.65
CA PRO A 201 -20.17 -23.41 -3.89
C PRO A 201 -20.43 -24.07 -5.25
N ALA A 202 -19.61 -23.81 -6.27
CA ALA A 202 -19.72 -24.50 -7.56
C ALA A 202 -19.43 -26.01 -7.42
N LEU A 203 -18.40 -26.40 -6.66
CA LEU A 203 -18.14 -27.80 -6.33
C LEU A 203 -19.29 -28.43 -5.57
N ARG A 204 -19.88 -27.73 -4.59
CA ARG A 204 -21.06 -28.22 -3.87
C ARG A 204 -22.22 -28.48 -4.82
N ALA A 205 -22.47 -27.62 -5.81
CA ALA A 205 -23.52 -27.81 -6.83
C ALA A 205 -23.34 -29.13 -7.61
N THR A 206 -22.10 -29.50 -7.93
CA THR A 206 -21.79 -30.74 -8.68
C THR A 206 -21.91 -32.02 -7.85
N ARG A 207 -21.87 -31.91 -6.52
CA ARG A 207 -22.02 -33.02 -5.58
C ARG A 207 -23.46 -33.24 -5.11
N ILE A 208 -24.40 -32.41 -5.56
CA ILE A 208 -25.81 -32.62 -5.28
C ILE A 208 -26.25 -33.90 -6.00
N ASP A 209 -26.60 -34.91 -5.23
CA ASP A 209 -27.03 -36.20 -5.72
C ASP A 209 -28.45 -36.07 -6.30
N PRO A 210 -28.67 -36.31 -7.62
CA PRO A 210 -29.97 -36.12 -8.25
C PRO A 210 -31.09 -36.95 -7.60
N MET A 211 -30.75 -38.06 -6.95
CA MET A 211 -31.70 -38.89 -6.22
C MET A 211 -32.23 -38.25 -4.92
N VAL A 212 -31.49 -37.34 -4.29
CA VAL A 212 -31.94 -36.59 -3.10
C VAL A 212 -32.82 -35.40 -3.50
N ALA A 213 -32.56 -34.79 -4.66
CA ALA A 213 -33.35 -33.67 -5.19
C ALA A 213 -34.79 -34.07 -5.59
N LEU A 214 -35.04 -35.35 -5.88
CA LEU A 214 -36.36 -35.89 -6.22
C LEU A 214 -37.13 -36.47 -5.02
N ARG A 215 -36.48 -36.62 -3.85
CA ARG A 215 -37.04 -37.33 -2.68
C ARG A 215 -37.53 -36.42 -1.55
N TYR A 216 -37.35 -35.10 -1.66
CA TYR A 216 -38.08 -34.15 -0.81
C TYR A 216 -39.48 -33.91 -1.39
N GLN A 217 -40.39 -34.82 -1.04
CA GLN A 217 -41.82 -34.58 -0.88
C GLN A 217 -42.14 -34.66 0.61
#